data_AF-A0A4W3K7K1-F1
#
_entry.id   AF-A0A4W3K7K1-F1
#
_cell.length_a   1.000
_cell.length_b   1.000
_cell.length_c   1.000
_cell.angle_alpha   90.00
_cell.angle_beta   90.00
_cell.angle_gamma   90.00
#
_symmetry.space_group_name_H-M   'P 1'
#
loop_
_entity.id
_entity.type
_entity.pdbx_description
1 polymer ?
#
loop_
_entity_poly.entity_id
_entity_poly.type
_entity_poly.pdbx_seq_one_letter_code
_entity_poly.pdbx_strand_id
1 'polypeptide(L)'
;RSIRNWWQGLPAHKQELLKHSVRKNKWRIVLGVCGLTGLIVTYLWLHYDTSQITGRSRLLVFSQRQLLELAAIEYESMLKTYEGTLVPETDQAYHTVQFVFNHLVEKNKDVPGMSRIKWNINVVQDAEINAFILPNGQVFVLTGLLSAVADTDQLACILAHEMAHCLLAHGAEHASFVQLLDFLSLIILTLIWAVFPRDSLALLGQWIQSKLVKYMFSRPYSRKLETEADEIGLQLAAKACVDVRTSSVYWQQLELLKIVSGTSRTPEWFSTHPSNESRVEHLNQLIPQAVKLREVCGCPALPSIDPRLVFKLSLQELLKASKKKLTLKEKSILLTHSLINTPGLNADRSQGHLCVV
;
A
#
# COMPACT_ATOMS: atom_id res chain seq x y z
N ARG A 1 -7.30 20.85 -27.94
CA ARG A 1 -7.96 21.22 -29.22
C ARG A 1 -8.49 19.94 -29.86
N SER A 2 -9.83 19.78 -29.97
CA SER A 2 -10.49 18.51 -30.32
C SER A 2 -10.24 18.07 -31.77
N ILE A 3 -10.16 16.74 -32.00
CA ILE A 3 -10.10 16.08 -33.33
C ILE A 3 -11.19 16.60 -34.26
N ARG A 4 -12.37 16.93 -33.71
CA ARG A 4 -13.51 17.50 -34.45
C ARG A 4 -13.17 18.83 -35.12
N ASN A 5 -12.49 19.72 -34.40
CA ASN A 5 -12.15 21.05 -34.90
C ASN A 5 -11.04 20.97 -35.95
N TRP A 6 -10.13 20.00 -35.84
CA TRP A 6 -9.16 19.72 -36.90
C TRP A 6 -9.85 19.18 -38.16
N TRP A 7 -10.76 18.22 -38.00
CA TRP A 7 -11.48 17.64 -39.14
C TRP A 7 -12.28 18.69 -39.90
N GLN A 8 -12.98 19.57 -39.17
CA GLN A 8 -13.71 20.70 -39.75
C GLN A 8 -12.78 21.74 -40.40
N GLY A 9 -11.53 21.86 -39.95
CA GLY A 9 -10.52 22.74 -40.53
C GLY A 9 -9.81 22.20 -41.79
N LEU A 10 -10.03 20.93 -42.16
CA LEU A 10 -9.46 20.36 -43.38
C LEU A 10 -10.22 20.81 -44.64
N PRO A 11 -9.53 21.13 -45.74
CA PRO A 11 -10.17 21.33 -47.04
C PRO A 11 -11.01 20.12 -47.46
N ALA A 12 -12.17 20.36 -48.09
CA ALA A 12 -13.11 19.30 -48.48
C ALA A 12 -12.47 18.18 -49.31
N HIS A 13 -11.54 18.51 -50.22
CA HIS A 13 -10.83 17.52 -51.03
C HIS A 13 -9.97 16.56 -50.18
N LYS A 14 -9.34 17.05 -49.10
CA LYS A 14 -8.55 16.21 -48.19
C LYS A 14 -9.45 15.29 -47.35
N GLN A 15 -10.61 15.80 -46.93
CA GLN A 15 -11.59 14.98 -46.21
C GLN A 15 -12.10 13.82 -47.09
N GLU A 16 -12.39 14.07 -48.36
CA GLU A 16 -12.82 13.02 -49.30
C GLU A 16 -11.70 12.02 -49.64
N LEU A 17 -10.45 12.49 -49.83
CA LEU A 17 -9.31 11.59 -50.01
C LEU A 17 -9.11 10.64 -48.81
N LEU A 18 -9.24 11.15 -47.58
CA LEU A 18 -9.17 10.33 -46.36
C LEU A 18 -10.32 9.31 -46.31
N LYS A 19 -11.57 9.74 -46.52
CA LYS A 19 -12.72 8.83 -46.56
C LYS A 19 -12.55 7.74 -47.62
N HIS A 20 -12.08 8.10 -48.82
CA HIS A 20 -11.85 7.17 -49.91
C HIS A 20 -10.74 6.17 -49.58
N SER A 21 -9.63 6.63 -48.99
CA SER A 21 -8.53 5.76 -48.54
C SER A 21 -9.00 4.75 -47.49
N VAL A 22 -9.76 5.20 -46.48
CA VAL A 22 -10.35 4.32 -45.45
C VAL A 22 -11.29 3.30 -46.07
N ARG A 23 -12.18 3.71 -46.99
CA ARG A 23 -13.10 2.79 -47.68
C ARG A 23 -12.37 1.76 -48.53
N LYS A 24 -11.33 2.17 -49.27
CA LYS A 24 -10.50 1.28 -50.11
C LYS A 24 -9.76 0.24 -49.28
N ASN A 25 -9.25 0.65 -48.12
CA ASN A 25 -8.43 -0.20 -47.26
C ASN A 25 -9.21 -0.85 -46.09
N LYS A 26 -10.54 -0.74 -46.06
CA LYS A 26 -11.37 -1.12 -44.90
C LYS A 26 -11.07 -2.52 -44.36
N TRP A 27 -10.88 -3.50 -45.24
CA TRP A 27 -10.59 -4.88 -44.84
C TRP A 27 -9.19 -5.05 -44.26
N ARG A 28 -8.19 -4.34 -44.79
CA ARG A 28 -6.83 -4.34 -44.23
C ARG A 28 -6.80 -3.71 -42.85
N ILE A 29 -7.56 -2.63 -42.66
CA ILE A 29 -7.70 -1.96 -41.35
C ILE A 29 -8.38 -2.90 -40.37
N VAL A 30 -9.50 -3.52 -40.74
CA VAL A 30 -10.23 -4.47 -39.89
C VAL A 30 -9.33 -5.65 -39.51
N LEU A 31 -8.65 -6.28 -40.46
CA LEU A 31 -7.73 -7.38 -40.19
C LEU A 31 -6.57 -6.96 -39.27
N GLY A 32 -6.00 -5.76 -39.49
CA GLY A 32 -4.94 -5.22 -38.64
C GLY A 32 -5.40 -4.97 -37.20
N VAL A 33 -6.60 -4.38 -37.02
CA VAL A 33 -7.18 -4.15 -35.69
C VAL A 33 -7.49 -5.48 -35.01
N CYS A 34 -8.14 -6.42 -35.69
CA CYS A 34 -8.43 -7.74 -35.13
C CYS A 34 -7.15 -8.51 -34.77
N GLY A 35 -6.12 -8.46 -35.61
CA GLY A 35 -4.82 -9.07 -35.32
C GLY A 35 -4.15 -8.46 -34.09
N LEU A 36 -4.11 -7.13 -33.99
CA LEU A 36 -3.57 -6.44 -32.82
C LEU A 36 -4.36 -6.75 -31.55
N THR A 37 -5.69 -6.74 -31.61
CA THR A 37 -6.55 -7.11 -30.48
C THR A 37 -6.30 -8.56 -30.07
N GLY A 38 -6.20 -9.49 -31.01
CA GLY A 38 -5.88 -10.89 -30.73
C GLY A 38 -4.54 -11.08 -30.03
N LEU A 39 -3.50 -10.35 -30.47
CA LEU A 39 -2.20 -10.35 -29.80
C LEU A 39 -2.26 -9.79 -28.37
N ILE A 40 -2.97 -8.67 -28.16
CA ILE A 40 -3.13 -8.07 -26.81
C ILE A 40 -3.88 -9.05 -25.90
N VAL A 41 -4.98 -9.65 -26.37
CA VAL A 41 -5.77 -10.60 -25.58
C VAL A 41 -4.93 -11.83 -25.23
N THR A 42 -4.18 -12.37 -26.20
CA THR A 42 -3.28 -13.53 -25.97
C THR A 42 -2.20 -13.17 -24.96
N TYR A 43 -1.60 -11.99 -25.09
CA TYR A 43 -0.60 -11.48 -24.14
C TYR A 43 -1.16 -11.36 -22.72
N LEU A 44 -2.34 -10.76 -22.55
CA LEU A 44 -2.99 -10.63 -21.24
C LEU A 44 -3.35 -12.00 -20.64
N TRP A 45 -3.81 -12.93 -21.48
CA TRP A 45 -4.15 -14.29 -21.05
C TRP A 45 -2.93 -15.07 -20.55
N LEU A 46 -1.79 -14.95 -21.24
CA LEU A 46 -0.53 -15.59 -20.84
C LEU A 46 0.06 -15.02 -19.54
N HIS A 47 -0.29 -13.79 -19.17
CA HIS A 47 0.19 -13.11 -17.96
C HIS A 47 -0.84 -13.11 -16.83
N TYR A 48 -1.89 -13.92 -16.97
CA TYR A 48 -2.91 -14.10 -15.94
C TYR A 48 -2.42 -15.12 -14.91
N ASP A 49 -2.40 -14.73 -13.64
CA ASP A 49 -1.91 -15.53 -12.51
C ASP A 49 -2.99 -15.65 -11.43
N THR A 50 -2.85 -16.64 -10.54
CA THR A 50 -3.75 -16.84 -9.39
C THR A 50 -2.95 -16.85 -8.09
N SER A 51 -3.37 -16.02 -7.13
CA SER A 51 -2.73 -15.93 -5.81
C SER A 51 -2.80 -17.26 -5.06
N GLN A 52 -1.66 -17.75 -4.58
CA GLN A 52 -1.58 -18.97 -3.75
C GLN A 52 -2.20 -18.79 -2.36
N ILE A 53 -2.34 -17.55 -1.89
CA ILE A 53 -2.84 -17.24 -0.55
C ILE A 53 -4.36 -17.05 -0.59
N THR A 54 -4.86 -16.26 -1.53
CA THR A 54 -6.28 -15.85 -1.60
C THR A 54 -7.08 -16.57 -2.69
N GLY A 55 -6.42 -17.25 -3.62
CA GLY A 55 -7.07 -17.82 -4.80
C GLY A 55 -7.56 -16.77 -5.80
N ARG A 56 -7.28 -15.49 -5.57
CA ARG A 56 -7.71 -14.40 -6.45
C ARG A 56 -6.88 -14.37 -7.72
N SER A 57 -7.57 -14.22 -8.85
CA SER A 57 -6.91 -14.00 -10.12
C SER A 57 -6.43 -12.54 -10.30
N ARG A 58 -5.26 -12.39 -10.92
CA ARG A 58 -4.54 -11.13 -11.09
C ARG A 58 -3.73 -11.13 -12.37
N LEU A 59 -3.44 -9.94 -12.90
CA LEU A 59 -2.60 -9.77 -14.08
C LEU A 59 -1.18 -9.40 -13.63
N LEU A 60 -0.20 -10.25 -13.95
CA LEU A 60 1.22 -10.02 -13.67
C LEU A 60 2.00 -10.00 -14.98
N VAL A 61 2.17 -8.80 -15.53
CA VAL A 61 2.94 -8.53 -16.76
C VAL A 61 4.44 -8.73 -16.53
N PHE A 62 4.92 -8.37 -15.35
CA PHE A 62 6.33 -8.56 -15.00
C PHE A 62 6.58 -9.97 -14.49
N SER A 63 7.63 -10.62 -15.00
CA SER A 63 8.14 -11.83 -14.37
C SER A 63 8.67 -11.51 -12.96
N GLN A 64 8.66 -12.51 -12.07
CA GLN A 64 9.19 -12.35 -10.72
C GLN A 64 10.65 -11.84 -10.73
N ARG A 65 11.47 -12.30 -11.67
CA ARG A 65 12.86 -11.85 -11.81
C ARG A 65 12.95 -10.36 -12.15
N GLN A 66 12.19 -9.89 -13.14
CA GLN A 66 12.19 -8.48 -13.52
C GLN A 66 11.73 -7.59 -12.37
N LEU A 67 10.73 -8.03 -11.61
CA LEU A 67 10.26 -7.29 -10.44
C LEU A 67 11.34 -7.19 -9.35
N LEU A 68 12.07 -8.27 -9.08
CA LEU A 68 13.17 -8.26 -8.12
C LEU A 68 14.32 -7.36 -8.57
N GLU A 69 14.62 -7.32 -9.87
CA GLU A 69 15.63 -6.41 -10.45
C GLU A 69 15.18 -4.93 -10.32
N LEU A 70 13.92 -4.61 -10.62
CA LEU A 70 13.35 -3.27 -10.41
C LEU A 70 13.34 -2.86 -8.93
N ALA A 71 12.96 -3.78 -8.04
CA ALA A 71 12.97 -3.55 -6.60
C ALA A 71 14.39 -3.31 -6.06
N ALA A 72 15.41 -3.96 -6.63
CA ALA A 72 16.80 -3.69 -6.29
C ALA A 72 17.24 -2.28 -6.71
N ILE A 73 16.86 -1.83 -7.91
CA ILE A 73 17.15 -0.46 -8.37
C ILE A 73 16.45 0.57 -7.47
N GLU A 74 15.18 0.35 -7.14
CA GLU A 74 14.43 1.24 -6.25
C GLU A 74 15.06 1.26 -4.85
N TYR A 75 15.46 0.10 -4.33
CA TYR A 75 16.14 0.00 -3.04
C TYR A 75 17.41 0.87 -2.99
N GLU A 76 18.29 0.77 -3.99
CA GLU A 76 19.50 1.60 -4.08
C GLU A 76 19.16 3.11 -4.14
N SER A 77 18.11 3.48 -4.89
CA SER A 77 17.63 4.87 -4.94
C SER A 77 17.12 5.36 -3.58
N MET A 78 16.43 4.50 -2.82
CA MET A 78 15.93 4.82 -1.49
C MET A 78 17.04 4.94 -0.46
N LEU A 79 18.03 4.03 -0.49
CA LEU A 79 19.23 4.13 0.36
C LEU A 79 19.98 5.45 0.14
N LYS A 80 20.12 5.87 -1.12
CA LYS A 80 20.72 7.15 -1.45
C LYS A 80 19.88 8.35 -0.97
N THR A 81 18.56 8.22 -1.04
CA THR A 81 17.62 9.26 -0.59
C THR A 81 17.65 9.44 0.93
N TYR A 82 17.80 8.35 1.67
CA TYR A 82 17.87 8.32 3.14
C TYR A 82 19.30 8.24 3.67
N GLU A 83 20.28 8.57 2.84
CA GLU A 83 21.68 8.59 3.25
C GLU A 83 21.86 9.59 4.41
N GLY A 84 22.45 9.12 5.50
CA GLY A 84 22.66 9.93 6.71
C GLY A 84 21.44 10.05 7.64
N THR A 85 20.26 9.53 7.27
CA THR A 85 19.08 9.45 8.14
C THR A 85 18.74 8.02 8.56
N LEU A 86 19.45 7.01 8.06
CA LEU A 86 19.31 5.63 8.53
C LEU A 86 19.67 5.52 10.01
N VAL A 87 18.76 4.93 10.77
CA VAL A 87 18.92 4.67 12.20
C VAL A 87 19.82 3.44 12.39
N PRO A 88 20.87 3.52 13.23
CA PRO A 88 21.77 2.38 13.49
C PRO A 88 21.05 1.19 14.12
N GLU A 89 21.57 -0.03 13.89
CA GLU A 89 20.99 -1.26 14.44
C GLU A 89 21.00 -1.32 15.97
N THR A 90 21.85 -0.53 16.62
CA THR A 90 21.93 -0.42 18.09
C THR A 90 20.84 0.45 18.72
N ASP A 91 20.08 1.18 17.91
CA ASP A 91 19.04 2.09 18.40
C ASP A 91 17.80 1.32 18.86
N GLN A 92 17.12 1.83 19.90
CA GLN A 92 15.91 1.24 20.44
C GLN A 92 14.77 1.19 19.41
N ALA A 93 14.65 2.21 18.54
CA ALA A 93 13.67 2.24 17.47
C ALA A 93 13.89 1.09 16.49
N TYR A 94 15.14 0.84 16.10
CA TYR A 94 15.51 -0.28 15.24
C TYR A 94 15.18 -1.62 15.90
N HIS A 95 15.62 -1.83 17.14
CA HIS A 95 15.33 -3.06 17.88
C HIS A 95 13.84 -3.33 18.05
N THR A 96 13.02 -2.30 18.28
CA THR A 96 11.57 -2.43 18.41
C THR A 96 10.95 -2.91 17.10
N VAL A 97 11.29 -2.27 15.97
CA VAL A 97 10.81 -2.68 14.64
C VAL A 97 11.29 -4.10 14.32
N GLN A 98 12.56 -4.40 14.55
CA GLN A 98 13.16 -5.71 14.30
C GLN A 98 12.46 -6.80 15.10
N PHE A 99 12.22 -6.58 16.40
CA PHE A 99 11.52 -7.53 17.26
C PHE A 99 10.11 -7.83 16.75
N VAL A 100 9.32 -6.79 16.48
CA VAL A 100 7.94 -6.95 16.00
C VAL A 100 7.90 -7.64 14.64
N PHE A 101 8.74 -7.21 13.70
CA PHE A 101 8.76 -7.75 12.35
C PHE A 101 9.22 -9.21 12.31
N ASN A 102 10.29 -9.55 13.04
CA ASN A 102 10.77 -10.93 13.10
C ASN A 102 9.76 -11.86 13.76
N HIS A 103 9.04 -11.39 14.78
CA HIS A 103 7.96 -12.17 15.40
C HIS A 103 6.80 -12.44 14.41
N LEU A 104 6.41 -11.45 13.60
CA LEU A 104 5.45 -11.63 12.51
C LEU A 104 5.92 -12.69 11.51
N VAL A 105 7.17 -12.61 11.03
CA VAL A 105 7.73 -13.58 10.08
C VAL A 105 7.76 -14.98 10.68
N GLU A 106 8.23 -15.12 11.93
CA GLU A 106 8.35 -16.42 12.61
C GLU A 106 7.01 -17.13 12.75
N LYS A 107 5.98 -16.40 13.17
CA LYS A 107 4.63 -16.94 13.41
C LYS A 107 3.83 -17.24 12.14
N ASN A 108 4.37 -16.89 10.98
CA ASN A 108 3.69 -17.01 9.69
C ASN A 108 4.54 -17.75 8.64
N LYS A 109 5.55 -18.55 9.04
CA LYS A 109 6.38 -19.35 8.14
C LYS A 109 5.59 -20.33 7.26
N ASP A 110 4.42 -20.75 7.72
CA ASP A 110 3.51 -21.63 6.98
C ASP A 110 2.78 -20.92 5.82
N VAL A 111 2.78 -19.59 5.78
CA VAL A 111 2.16 -18.81 4.71
C VAL A 111 3.01 -18.92 3.43
N PRO A 112 2.41 -19.28 2.28
CA PRO A 112 3.14 -19.40 1.02
C PRO A 112 3.94 -18.15 0.68
N GLY A 113 5.25 -18.33 0.44
CA GLY A 113 6.17 -17.24 0.08
C GLY A 113 6.90 -16.59 1.25
N MET A 114 6.39 -16.69 2.49
CA MET A 114 6.99 -16.03 3.67
C MET A 114 8.47 -16.39 3.85
N SER A 115 8.80 -17.68 3.83
CA SER A 115 10.18 -18.17 4.04
C SER A 115 11.09 -18.02 2.81
N ARG A 116 10.53 -17.68 1.64
CA ARG A 116 11.34 -17.47 0.42
C ARG A 116 11.90 -16.05 0.32
N ILE A 117 11.27 -15.10 1.01
CA ILE A 117 11.66 -13.69 1.01
C ILE A 117 12.75 -13.49 2.05
N LYS A 118 13.84 -12.80 1.66
CA LYS A 118 14.87 -12.34 2.60
C LYS A 118 14.47 -10.97 3.11
N TRP A 119 13.94 -10.93 4.34
CA TRP A 119 13.51 -9.70 4.97
C TRP A 119 14.72 -8.91 5.49
N ASN A 120 14.80 -7.64 5.11
CA ASN A 120 15.84 -6.73 5.60
C ASN A 120 15.19 -5.42 6.04
N ILE A 121 15.51 -4.99 7.27
CA ILE A 121 14.80 -3.90 7.94
C ILE A 121 15.67 -2.65 7.91
N ASN A 122 15.08 -1.55 7.45
CA ASN A 122 15.67 -0.23 7.41
C ASN A 122 14.78 0.73 8.21
N VAL A 123 15.31 1.33 9.26
CA VAL A 123 14.61 2.37 10.01
C VAL A 123 15.18 3.72 9.63
N VAL A 124 14.31 4.67 9.30
CA VAL A 124 14.69 5.98 8.79
C VAL A 124 14.24 7.06 9.77
N GLN A 125 15.17 7.94 10.16
CA GLN A 125 14.88 9.09 10.99
C GLN A 125 14.17 10.16 10.15
N ASP A 126 12.83 10.14 10.18
CA ASP A 126 11.97 11.10 9.51
C ASP A 126 10.67 11.26 10.32
N ALA A 127 10.16 12.49 10.41
CA ALA A 127 8.92 12.79 11.13
C ALA A 127 7.66 12.36 10.34
N GLU A 128 7.81 12.01 9.06
CA GLU A 128 6.72 11.49 8.24
C GLU A 128 6.22 10.13 8.75
N ILE A 129 4.88 9.99 8.81
CA ILE A 129 4.21 8.76 9.21
C ILE A 129 4.13 7.87 7.98
N ASN A 130 5.04 6.90 7.87
CA ASN A 130 5.04 5.94 6.78
C ASN A 130 5.80 4.64 7.11
N ALA A 131 5.41 3.56 6.46
CA ALA A 131 6.18 2.34 6.30
C ALA A 131 5.81 1.69 4.97
N PHE A 132 6.74 0.99 4.35
CA PHE A 132 6.47 0.27 3.11
C PHE A 132 7.46 -0.89 2.93
N ILE A 133 7.06 -1.86 2.13
CA ILE A 133 7.86 -3.06 1.85
C ILE A 133 8.01 -3.24 0.35
N LEU A 134 9.25 -3.30 -0.11
CA LEU A 134 9.57 -3.59 -1.50
C LEU A 134 9.38 -5.08 -1.83
N PRO A 135 9.11 -5.45 -3.10
CA PRO A 135 8.87 -6.84 -3.50
C PRO A 135 10.00 -7.83 -3.20
N ASN A 136 11.23 -7.34 -2.98
CA ASN A 136 12.41 -8.13 -2.64
C ASN A 136 12.62 -8.28 -1.11
N GLY A 137 11.67 -7.83 -0.28
CA GLY A 137 11.72 -7.98 1.17
C GLY A 137 12.43 -6.86 1.92
N GLN A 138 12.78 -5.75 1.24
CA GLN A 138 13.32 -4.57 1.91
C GLN A 138 12.19 -3.80 2.58
N VAL A 139 12.27 -3.72 3.91
CA VAL A 139 11.29 -3.06 4.78
C VAL A 139 11.83 -1.69 5.15
N PHE A 140 11.01 -0.65 4.99
CA PHE A 140 11.32 0.70 5.43
C PHE A 140 10.29 1.15 6.45
N VAL A 141 10.75 1.66 7.60
CA VAL A 141 9.89 2.21 8.66
C VAL A 141 10.44 3.57 9.07
N LEU A 142 9.62 4.61 8.98
CA LEU A 142 10.01 5.95 9.40
C LEU A 142 9.69 6.15 10.89
N THR A 143 10.55 6.88 11.62
CA THR A 143 10.37 7.10 13.07
C THR A 143 9.12 7.92 13.42
N GLY A 144 8.60 8.69 12.46
CA GLY A 144 7.28 9.34 12.55
C GLY A 144 6.15 8.33 12.72
N LEU A 145 6.23 7.15 12.10
CA LEU A 145 5.27 6.06 12.32
C LEU A 145 5.31 5.55 13.76
N LEU A 146 6.52 5.34 14.29
CA LEU A 146 6.72 4.87 15.66
C LEU A 146 6.18 5.86 16.70
N SER A 147 6.18 7.15 16.36
CA SER A 147 5.62 8.21 17.19
C SER A 147 4.08 8.30 17.09
N ALA A 148 3.48 7.72 16.05
CA ALA A 148 2.03 7.75 15.80
C ALA A 148 1.29 6.53 16.37
N VAL A 149 1.98 5.40 16.55
CA VAL A 149 1.41 4.19 17.14
C VAL A 149 1.44 4.24 18.67
N ALA A 150 0.42 3.68 19.31
CA ALA A 150 0.30 3.64 20.76
C ALA A 150 1.13 2.51 21.40
N ASP A 151 1.30 1.39 20.70
CA ASP A 151 1.96 0.20 21.20
C ASP A 151 2.53 -0.68 20.05
N THR A 152 3.21 -1.76 20.44
CA THR A 152 3.77 -2.73 19.49
C THR A 152 2.71 -3.52 18.73
N ASP A 153 1.49 -3.65 19.26
CA ASP A 153 0.41 -4.37 18.61
C ASP A 153 -0.13 -3.57 17.41
N GLN A 154 -0.23 -2.25 17.55
CA GLN A 154 -0.53 -1.34 16.44
C GLN A 154 0.55 -1.38 15.37
N LEU A 155 1.82 -1.28 15.79
CA LEU A 155 2.94 -1.41 14.88
C LEU A 155 2.89 -2.75 14.12
N ALA A 156 2.61 -3.85 14.83
CA ALA A 156 2.50 -5.17 14.23
C ALA A 156 1.35 -5.27 13.22
N CYS A 157 0.19 -4.68 13.50
CA CYS A 157 -0.93 -4.64 12.55
C CYS A 157 -0.55 -3.92 11.25
N ILE A 158 0.17 -2.79 11.34
CA ILE A 158 0.61 -2.00 10.18
C ILE A 158 1.66 -2.78 9.38
N LEU A 159 2.67 -3.33 10.05
CA LEU A 159 3.71 -4.12 9.38
C LEU A 159 3.14 -5.40 8.77
N ALA A 160 2.13 -6.01 9.38
CA ALA A 160 1.43 -7.16 8.82
C ALA A 160 0.64 -6.79 7.54
N HIS A 161 0.02 -5.60 7.50
CA HIS A 161 -0.63 -5.07 6.30
C HIS A 161 0.38 -4.86 5.16
N GLU A 162 1.52 -4.24 5.44
CA GLU A 162 2.59 -4.07 4.45
C GLU A 162 3.17 -5.42 3.98
N MET A 163 3.31 -6.38 4.91
CA MET A 163 3.76 -7.72 4.60
C MET A 163 2.76 -8.44 3.68
N ALA A 164 1.46 -8.25 3.90
CA ALA A 164 0.42 -8.77 3.01
C ALA A 164 0.54 -8.20 1.60
N HIS A 165 0.79 -6.89 1.43
CA HIS A 165 1.04 -6.30 0.11
C HIS A 165 2.22 -6.97 -0.62
N CYS A 166 3.31 -7.26 0.10
CA CYS A 166 4.47 -7.94 -0.45
C CYS A 166 4.16 -9.39 -0.85
N LEU A 167 3.56 -10.17 0.05
CA LEU A 167 3.22 -11.59 -0.19
C LEU A 167 2.20 -11.77 -1.32
N LEU A 168 1.23 -10.87 -1.42
CA LEU A 168 0.21 -10.85 -2.46
C LEU A 168 0.70 -10.17 -3.75
N ALA A 169 1.96 -9.77 -3.82
CA ALA A 169 2.57 -9.13 -4.98
C ALA A 169 1.75 -7.93 -5.50
N HIS A 170 1.12 -7.16 -4.61
CA HIS A 170 0.29 -6.01 -4.97
C HIS A 170 1.08 -4.94 -5.72
N GLY A 171 2.35 -4.72 -5.35
CA GLY A 171 3.28 -3.86 -6.10
C GLY A 171 3.45 -4.33 -7.55
N ALA A 172 3.56 -5.65 -7.77
CA ALA A 172 3.70 -6.23 -9.10
C ALA A 172 2.42 -6.09 -9.94
N GLU A 173 1.26 -6.32 -9.33
CA GLU A 173 -0.04 -6.17 -9.98
C GLU A 173 -0.30 -4.70 -10.36
N HIS A 174 -0.01 -3.77 -9.44
CA HIS A 174 -0.11 -2.34 -9.70
C HIS A 174 0.85 -1.90 -10.82
N ALA A 175 2.12 -2.31 -10.76
CA ALA A 175 3.10 -2.07 -11.80
C ALA A 175 2.64 -2.58 -13.17
N SER A 176 2.11 -3.80 -13.20
CA SER A 176 1.60 -4.45 -14.42
C SER A 176 0.43 -3.67 -15.02
N PHE A 177 -0.46 -3.15 -14.17
CA PHE A 177 -1.57 -2.31 -14.60
C PHE A 177 -1.09 -0.98 -15.19
N VAL A 178 -0.14 -0.30 -14.53
CA VAL A 178 0.44 0.96 -15.04
C VAL A 178 1.14 0.73 -16.39
N GLN A 179 1.95 -0.33 -16.50
CA GLN A 179 2.63 -0.69 -17.74
C GLN A 179 1.64 -0.97 -18.88
N LEU A 180 0.52 -1.64 -18.59
CA LEU A 180 -0.53 -1.90 -19.58
C LEU A 180 -1.17 -0.59 -20.07
N LEU A 181 -1.48 0.33 -19.16
CA LEU A 181 -2.02 1.64 -19.53
C LEU A 181 -1.05 2.46 -20.38
N ASP A 182 0.24 2.42 -20.06
CA ASP A 182 1.28 3.11 -20.82
C ASP A 182 1.43 2.51 -22.23
N PHE A 183 1.42 1.18 -22.34
CA PHE A 183 1.45 0.50 -23.64
C PHE A 183 0.22 0.83 -24.49
N LEU A 184 -0.97 0.84 -23.91
CA LEU A 184 -2.21 1.27 -24.59
C LEU A 184 -2.14 2.73 -25.04
N SER A 185 -1.59 3.60 -24.19
CA SER A 185 -1.41 5.02 -24.49
C SER A 185 -0.44 5.23 -25.66
N LEU A 186 0.63 4.45 -25.72
CA LEU A 186 1.57 4.42 -26.84
C LEU A 186 0.89 3.98 -28.13
N ILE A 187 0.10 2.90 -28.13
CA ILE A 187 -0.65 2.47 -29.32
C ILE A 187 -1.55 3.59 -29.83
N ILE A 188 -2.34 4.21 -28.93
CA ILE A 188 -3.24 5.32 -29.30
C ILE A 188 -2.46 6.47 -29.90
N LEU A 189 -1.33 6.84 -29.30
CA LEU A 189 -0.49 7.91 -29.79
C LEU A 189 0.13 7.59 -31.15
N THR A 190 0.61 6.36 -31.37
CA THR A 190 1.15 5.92 -32.66
C THR A 190 0.07 5.96 -33.74
N LEU A 191 -1.17 5.56 -33.42
CA LEU A 191 -2.30 5.68 -34.34
C LEU A 191 -2.62 7.14 -34.67
N ILE A 192 -2.60 8.03 -33.68
CA ILE A 192 -2.73 9.47 -33.90
C ILE A 192 -1.58 9.94 -34.81
N TRP A 193 -0.33 9.64 -34.49
CA TRP A 193 0.81 10.07 -35.30
C TRP A 193 0.74 9.56 -36.76
N ALA A 194 0.30 8.32 -36.98
CA ALA A 194 0.14 7.77 -38.33
C ALA A 194 -0.90 8.54 -39.16
N VAL A 195 -1.88 9.17 -38.52
CA VAL A 195 -2.87 10.06 -39.17
C VAL A 195 -2.41 11.53 -39.17
N PHE A 196 -1.57 11.91 -38.21
CA PHE A 196 -1.15 13.27 -37.89
C PHE A 196 0.36 13.35 -37.63
N PRO A 197 1.23 13.20 -38.65
CA PRO A 197 2.67 13.23 -38.44
C PRO A 197 3.09 14.66 -38.06
N ARG A 198 3.44 14.85 -36.79
CA ARG A 198 4.10 16.06 -36.26
C ARG A 198 5.37 15.65 -35.51
N ASP A 199 6.40 16.47 -35.58
CA ASP A 199 7.77 16.18 -35.10
C ASP A 199 7.92 16.10 -33.57
N SER A 200 6.85 16.28 -32.79
CA SER A 200 6.91 16.38 -31.32
C SER A 200 6.94 15.04 -30.56
N LEU A 201 7.07 13.89 -31.23
CA LEU A 201 6.94 12.57 -30.59
C LEU A 201 8.23 12.02 -29.96
N ALA A 202 9.42 12.47 -30.41
CA ALA A 202 10.70 11.96 -29.89
C ALA A 202 10.95 12.31 -28.41
N LEU A 203 10.42 13.44 -27.94
CA LEU A 203 10.47 13.86 -26.52
C LEU A 203 9.61 12.99 -25.60
N LEU A 204 8.65 12.23 -26.15
CA LEU A 204 7.72 11.45 -25.35
C LEU A 204 8.32 10.13 -24.87
N GLY A 205 9.23 9.51 -25.63
CA GLY A 205 9.88 8.25 -25.25
C GLY A 205 10.74 8.37 -23.98
N GLN A 206 11.48 9.46 -23.83
CA GLN A 206 12.28 9.73 -22.62
C GLN A 206 11.42 10.13 -21.41
N TRP A 207 10.28 10.78 -21.64
CA TRP A 207 9.33 11.12 -20.57
C TRP A 207 8.69 9.86 -19.96
N ILE A 208 8.34 8.87 -20.78
CA ILE A 208 7.69 7.63 -20.32
C ILE A 208 8.62 6.83 -19.40
N GLN A 209 9.88 6.66 -19.78
CA GLN A 209 10.82 5.82 -19.02
C GLN A 209 11.13 6.37 -17.62
N SER A 210 11.32 7.69 -17.50
CA SER A 210 11.60 8.35 -16.21
C SER A 210 10.38 8.43 -15.27
N LYS A 211 9.18 8.36 -15.84
CA LYS A 211 7.92 8.43 -15.10
C LYS A 211 7.43 7.07 -14.63
N LEU A 212 7.71 6.00 -15.37
CA LEU A 212 7.23 4.65 -15.07
C LEU A 212 7.67 4.16 -13.68
N VAL A 213 8.97 4.25 -13.36
CA VAL A 213 9.50 3.78 -12.05
C VAL A 213 8.94 4.63 -10.91
N LYS A 214 8.98 5.97 -11.05
CA LYS A 214 8.49 6.87 -10.00
C LYS A 214 6.98 6.74 -9.78
N TYR A 215 6.17 6.56 -10.82
CA TYR A 215 4.72 6.41 -10.68
C TYR A 215 4.27 5.00 -10.25
N MET A 216 5.11 3.98 -10.44
CA MET A 216 4.84 2.62 -10.01
C MET A 216 4.75 2.51 -8.49
N PHE A 217 5.66 3.19 -7.77
CA PHE A 217 5.79 3.10 -6.32
C PHE A 217 5.11 4.26 -5.55
N SER A 218 4.67 5.32 -6.23
CA SER A 218 4.07 6.52 -5.59
C SER A 218 2.55 6.66 -5.77
N ARG A 219 1.88 5.70 -6.41
CA ARG A 219 0.42 5.74 -6.54
C ARG A 219 -0.27 4.84 -5.52
N PRO A 220 -1.43 5.27 -5.00
CA PRO A 220 -2.20 4.45 -4.09
C PRO A 220 -2.63 3.16 -4.76
N TYR A 221 -2.58 2.08 -4.00
CA TYR A 221 -3.16 0.82 -4.45
C TYR A 221 -4.68 0.96 -4.66
N SER A 222 -5.21 0.10 -5.52
CA SER A 222 -6.66 0.08 -5.73
C SER A 222 -7.37 -0.37 -4.45
N ARG A 223 -8.60 0.11 -4.22
CA ARG A 223 -9.43 -0.28 -3.06
C ARG A 223 -9.51 -1.80 -2.86
N LYS A 224 -9.51 -2.57 -3.94
CA LYS A 224 -9.54 -4.04 -3.90
C LYS A 224 -8.28 -4.64 -3.28
N LEU A 225 -7.10 -4.12 -3.63
CA LEU A 225 -5.81 -4.58 -3.10
C LEU A 225 -5.68 -4.22 -1.62
N GLU A 226 -6.15 -3.03 -1.24
CA GLU A 226 -6.17 -2.60 0.16
C GLU A 226 -7.07 -3.49 1.03
N THR A 227 -8.28 -3.81 0.55
CA THR A 227 -9.19 -4.72 1.26
C THR A 227 -8.60 -6.12 1.43
N GLU A 228 -7.89 -6.62 0.41
CA GLU A 228 -7.20 -7.92 0.48
C GLU A 228 -6.00 -7.88 1.44
N ALA A 229 -5.24 -6.78 1.44
CA ALA A 229 -4.13 -6.58 2.37
C ALA A 229 -4.61 -6.40 3.81
N ASP A 230 -5.75 -5.74 4.05
CA ASP A 230 -6.40 -5.66 5.36
C ASP A 230 -6.78 -7.04 5.87
N GLU A 231 -7.38 -7.88 5.02
CA GLU A 231 -7.80 -9.24 5.40
C GLU A 231 -6.61 -10.13 5.73
N ILE A 232 -5.64 -10.24 4.83
CA ILE A 232 -4.45 -11.07 5.04
C ILE A 232 -3.57 -10.51 6.16
N GLY A 233 -3.37 -9.19 6.21
CA GLY A 233 -2.61 -8.53 7.27
C GLY A 233 -3.20 -8.79 8.66
N LEU A 234 -4.52 -8.74 8.80
CA LEU A 234 -5.19 -9.06 10.06
C LEU A 234 -5.01 -10.53 10.46
N GLN A 235 -5.02 -11.45 9.49
CA GLN A 235 -4.72 -12.87 9.73
C GLN A 235 -3.26 -13.08 10.16
N LEU A 236 -2.29 -12.43 9.51
CA LEU A 236 -0.87 -12.49 9.86
C LEU A 236 -0.63 -11.97 11.29
N ALA A 237 -1.24 -10.85 11.64
CA ALA A 237 -1.18 -10.28 12.99
C ALA A 237 -1.83 -11.22 14.03
N ALA A 238 -3.01 -11.79 13.72
CA ALA A 238 -3.68 -12.76 14.58
C ALA A 238 -2.79 -13.98 14.88
N LYS A 239 -2.16 -14.57 13.85
CA LYS A 239 -1.26 -15.72 14.02
C LYS A 239 -0.03 -15.38 14.87
N ALA A 240 0.40 -14.11 14.83
CA ALA A 240 1.45 -13.59 15.69
C ALA A 240 0.97 -13.22 17.12
N CYS A 241 -0.27 -13.54 17.47
CA CYS A 241 -0.87 -13.27 18.77
C CYS A 241 -1.05 -11.79 19.14
N VAL A 242 -0.98 -10.90 18.15
CA VAL A 242 -1.23 -9.46 18.28
C VAL A 242 -2.69 -9.19 18.66
N ASP A 243 -2.97 -8.17 19.48
CA ASP A 243 -4.35 -7.70 19.67
C ASP A 243 -4.90 -7.03 18.40
N VAL A 244 -5.45 -7.85 17.50
CA VAL A 244 -6.04 -7.42 16.23
C VAL A 244 -7.16 -6.38 16.35
N ARG A 245 -7.73 -6.15 17.55
CA ARG A 245 -8.73 -5.08 17.76
C ARG A 245 -8.12 -3.69 17.54
N THR A 246 -6.81 -3.55 17.78
CA THR A 246 -6.07 -2.30 17.65
C THR A 246 -5.92 -1.82 16.20
N SER A 247 -6.03 -2.74 15.21
CA SER A 247 -5.96 -2.42 13.78
C SER A 247 -6.95 -1.31 13.38
N SER A 248 -8.22 -1.46 13.79
CA SER A 248 -9.28 -0.47 13.53
C SER A 248 -9.08 0.84 14.29
N VAL A 249 -8.41 0.81 15.44
CA VAL A 249 -8.13 1.99 16.28
C VAL A 249 -7.09 2.86 15.61
N TYR A 250 -6.03 2.27 15.08
CA TYR A 250 -4.98 3.01 14.38
C TYR A 250 -5.53 3.82 13.19
N TRP A 251 -6.38 3.22 12.36
CA TRP A 251 -7.01 3.94 11.24
C TRP A 251 -7.85 5.13 11.72
N GLN A 252 -8.62 4.95 12.79
CA GLN A 252 -9.38 6.06 13.37
C GLN A 252 -8.46 7.14 13.98
N GLN A 253 -7.35 6.77 14.61
CA GLN A 253 -6.34 7.71 15.11
C GLN A 253 -5.75 8.54 13.98
N LEU A 254 -5.37 7.91 12.89
CA LEU A 254 -4.85 8.60 11.72
C LEU A 254 -5.88 9.56 11.11
N GLU A 255 -7.15 9.15 11.01
CA GLU A 255 -8.22 10.02 10.49
C GLU A 255 -8.43 11.25 11.38
N LEU A 256 -8.36 11.08 12.70
CA LEU A 256 -8.37 12.20 13.64
C LEU A 256 -7.14 13.10 13.46
N LEU A 257 -5.94 12.54 13.30
CA LEU A 257 -4.73 13.32 13.06
C LEU A 257 -4.87 14.18 11.80
N LYS A 258 -5.45 13.64 10.72
CA LYS A 258 -5.74 14.38 9.49
C LYS A 258 -6.70 15.56 9.73
N ILE A 259 -7.75 15.36 10.53
CA ILE A 259 -8.72 16.42 10.87
C ILE A 259 -8.09 17.49 11.76
N VAL A 260 -7.35 17.08 12.80
CA VAL A 260 -6.79 17.98 13.81
C VAL A 260 -5.63 18.81 13.29
N SER A 261 -4.79 18.22 12.43
CA SER A 261 -3.58 18.89 11.95
C SER A 261 -3.89 20.08 11.03
N GLY A 262 -5.08 20.11 10.39
CA GLY A 262 -5.51 21.20 9.50
C GLY A 262 -4.56 21.48 8.32
N THR A 263 -3.50 20.68 8.17
CA THR A 263 -2.44 20.84 7.19
C THR A 263 -2.89 20.25 5.87
N SER A 264 -2.60 20.97 4.78
CA SER A 264 -2.74 20.51 3.40
C SER A 264 -1.85 19.29 3.05
N ARG A 265 -1.00 18.85 3.98
CA ARG A 265 -0.12 17.70 3.84
C ARG A 265 -0.77 16.50 4.53
N THR A 266 -1.46 15.68 3.74
CA THR A 266 -1.86 14.34 4.16
C THR A 266 -0.59 13.52 4.41
N PRO A 267 -0.47 12.81 5.55
CA PRO A 267 0.64 11.88 5.76
C PRO A 267 0.81 10.95 4.57
N GLU A 268 2.06 10.62 4.18
CA GLU A 268 2.31 9.81 2.99
C GLU A 268 1.62 8.44 3.05
N TRP A 269 1.50 7.85 4.24
CA TRP A 269 0.69 6.66 4.47
C TRP A 269 -0.74 6.78 3.91
N PHE A 270 -1.39 7.94 3.98
CA PHE A 270 -2.71 8.15 3.38
C PHE A 270 -2.68 8.36 1.86
N SER A 271 -1.56 8.84 1.33
CA SER A 271 -1.34 8.99 -0.11
C SER A 271 -1.16 7.62 -0.77
N THR A 272 -0.50 6.69 -0.08
CA THR A 272 -0.24 5.33 -0.57
C THR A 272 -1.33 4.33 -0.17
N HIS A 273 -1.95 4.51 1.00
CA HIS A 273 -3.04 3.67 1.54
C HIS A 273 -4.28 4.50 1.87
N PRO A 274 -5.08 4.91 0.87
CA PRO A 274 -6.22 5.79 1.10
C PRO A 274 -7.31 5.07 1.91
N SER A 275 -7.63 5.56 3.12
CA SER A 275 -8.79 5.06 3.86
C SER A 275 -10.07 5.34 3.05
N ASN A 276 -10.95 4.34 2.96
CA ASN A 276 -12.34 4.57 2.60
C ASN A 276 -13.13 4.73 3.90
N GLU A 277 -14.24 5.48 3.88
CA GLU A 277 -15.16 5.60 5.03
C GLU A 277 -15.63 4.23 5.55
N SER A 278 -15.50 3.17 4.73
CA SER A 278 -15.83 1.78 5.05
C SER A 278 -14.66 0.93 5.57
N ARG A 279 -13.41 1.43 5.70
CA ARG A 279 -12.24 0.58 6.05
C ARG A 279 -12.34 0.08 7.48
N VAL A 280 -12.61 1.00 8.39
CA VAL A 280 -12.79 0.70 9.82
C VAL A 280 -13.95 -0.28 10.03
N GLU A 281 -15.05 -0.10 9.30
CA GLU A 281 -16.20 -1.01 9.34
C GLU A 281 -15.82 -2.41 8.82
N HIS A 282 -15.12 -2.48 7.69
CA HIS A 282 -14.64 -3.74 7.14
C HIS A 282 -13.69 -4.48 8.11
N LEU A 283 -12.71 -3.77 8.69
CA LEU A 283 -11.82 -4.35 9.70
C LEU A 283 -12.61 -4.85 10.93
N ASN A 284 -13.60 -4.08 11.39
CA ASN A 284 -14.47 -4.50 12.49
C ASN A 284 -15.26 -5.79 12.19
N GLN A 285 -15.66 -6.01 10.94
CA GLN A 285 -16.32 -7.23 10.51
C GLN A 285 -15.36 -8.43 10.46
N LEU A 286 -14.08 -8.21 10.17
CA LEU A 286 -13.05 -9.24 10.13
C LEU A 286 -12.49 -9.61 11.52
N ILE A 287 -12.48 -8.65 12.46
CA ILE A 287 -11.93 -8.83 13.81
C ILE A 287 -12.43 -10.12 14.51
N PRO A 288 -13.73 -10.46 14.54
CA PRO A 288 -14.19 -11.69 15.18
C PRO A 288 -13.55 -12.97 14.61
N GLN A 289 -13.33 -13.02 13.29
CA GLN A 289 -12.68 -14.14 12.63
C GLN A 289 -11.19 -14.19 12.96
N ALA A 290 -10.53 -13.03 12.99
CA ALA A 290 -9.13 -12.91 13.38
C ALA A 290 -8.90 -13.28 14.86
N VAL A 291 -9.82 -12.91 15.77
CA VAL A 291 -9.78 -13.33 17.18
C VAL A 291 -9.93 -14.85 17.31
N LYS A 292 -10.86 -15.46 16.57
CA LYS A 292 -10.97 -16.92 16.52
C LYS A 292 -9.71 -17.58 15.99
N LEU A 293 -9.05 -16.97 14.99
CA LEU A 293 -7.77 -17.47 14.49
C LEU A 293 -6.67 -17.42 15.56
N ARG A 294 -6.60 -16.34 16.37
CA ARG A 294 -5.70 -16.27 17.53
C ARG A 294 -5.90 -17.47 18.48
N GLU A 295 -7.15 -17.79 18.80
CA GLU A 295 -7.49 -18.92 19.69
C GLU A 295 -7.01 -20.25 19.10
N VAL A 296 -7.26 -20.48 17.81
CA VAL A 296 -6.78 -21.69 17.10
C VAL A 296 -5.25 -21.79 17.11
N CYS A 297 -4.55 -20.66 17.02
CA CYS A 297 -3.09 -20.60 17.10
C CYS A 297 -2.52 -20.73 18.53
N GLY A 298 -3.37 -20.94 19.54
CA GLY A 298 -2.94 -21.08 20.93
C GLY A 298 -2.42 -19.78 21.56
N CYS A 299 -2.87 -18.63 21.04
CA CYS A 299 -2.45 -17.34 21.55
C CYS A 299 -3.04 -17.03 22.95
N PRO A 300 -2.36 -16.21 23.76
CA PRO A 300 -2.91 -15.73 25.02
C PRO A 300 -4.25 -15.01 24.83
N ALA A 301 -5.10 -15.13 25.86
CA ALA A 301 -6.36 -14.41 25.93
C ALA A 301 -6.12 -12.89 25.80
N LEU A 302 -7.03 -12.23 25.08
CA LEU A 302 -6.98 -10.78 24.92
C LEU A 302 -7.22 -10.08 26.25
N PRO A 303 -6.66 -8.87 26.44
CA PRO A 303 -7.05 -8.00 27.54
C PRO A 303 -8.57 -7.81 27.58
N SER A 304 -9.14 -7.82 28.79
CA SER A 304 -10.58 -7.65 29.02
C SER A 304 -11.12 -6.32 28.50
N ILE A 305 -10.27 -5.29 28.48
CA ILE A 305 -10.57 -3.97 27.95
C ILE A 305 -10.37 -3.99 26.42
N ASP A 306 -11.40 -3.59 25.68
CA ASP A 306 -11.33 -3.44 24.22
C ASP A 306 -10.71 -2.06 23.87
N PRO A 307 -9.58 -2.01 23.13
CA PRO A 307 -8.94 -0.76 22.76
C PRO A 307 -9.84 0.16 21.92
N ARG A 308 -10.80 -0.40 21.17
CA ARG A 308 -11.79 0.38 20.39
C ARG A 308 -12.74 1.15 21.29
N LEU A 309 -13.12 0.56 22.42
CA LEU A 309 -13.95 1.23 23.42
C LEU A 309 -13.17 2.35 24.11
N VAL A 310 -11.92 2.08 24.49
CA VAL A 310 -11.03 3.10 25.09
C VAL A 310 -10.90 4.30 24.16
N PHE A 311 -10.56 4.05 22.88
CA PHE A 311 -10.45 5.11 21.89
C PHE A 311 -11.74 5.92 21.72
N LYS A 312 -12.90 5.24 21.63
CA LYS A 312 -14.20 5.90 21.49
C LYS A 312 -14.51 6.80 22.69
N LEU A 313 -14.25 6.33 23.91
CA LEU A 313 -14.46 7.12 25.13
C LEU A 313 -13.49 8.31 25.21
N SER A 314 -12.21 8.11 24.89
CA SER A 314 -11.22 9.20 24.85
C SER A 314 -11.61 10.27 23.82
N LEU A 315 -12.07 9.87 22.64
CA LEU A 315 -12.56 10.81 21.62
C LEU A 315 -13.79 11.59 22.11
N GLN A 316 -14.74 10.92 22.78
CA GLN A 316 -15.91 11.60 23.35
C GLN A 316 -15.51 12.65 24.40
N GLU A 317 -14.57 12.33 25.28
CA GLU A 317 -14.06 13.29 26.26
C GLU A 317 -13.33 14.47 25.60
N LEU A 318 -12.53 14.21 24.56
CA LEU A 318 -11.88 15.28 23.79
C LEU A 318 -12.89 16.19 23.09
N LEU A 319 -13.96 15.64 22.51
CA LEU A 319 -15.02 16.43 21.90
C LEU A 319 -15.78 17.26 22.94
N LYS A 320 -16.05 16.72 24.13
CA LYS A 320 -16.64 17.46 25.25
C LYS A 320 -15.71 18.59 25.73
N ALA A 321 -14.42 18.33 25.86
CA ALA A 321 -13.41 19.31 26.24
C ALA A 321 -13.28 20.43 25.17
N SER A 322 -13.30 20.07 23.89
CA SER A 322 -13.26 21.03 22.79
C SER A 322 -14.48 21.96 22.78
N LYS A 323 -15.68 21.41 23.05
CA LYS A 323 -16.92 22.21 23.20
C LYS A 323 -16.89 23.17 24.39
N LYS A 324 -16.09 22.88 25.43
CA LYS A 324 -15.89 23.75 26.60
C LYS A 324 -14.87 24.88 26.41
N LYS A 325 -14.30 25.09 25.21
CA LYS A 325 -13.23 26.09 24.92
C LYS A 325 -11.96 25.94 25.79
N LEU A 326 -11.55 24.71 26.11
CA LEU A 326 -10.24 24.46 26.74
C LEU A 326 -9.08 24.81 25.78
N THR A 327 -7.95 25.28 26.32
CA THR A 327 -6.76 25.68 25.57
C THR A 327 -6.02 24.47 24.97
N LEU A 328 -5.20 24.67 23.91
CA LEU A 328 -4.43 23.60 23.27
C LEU A 328 -3.50 22.84 24.24
N LYS A 329 -2.98 23.53 25.26
CA LYS A 329 -2.12 22.96 26.31
C LYS A 329 -2.91 22.01 27.21
N GLU A 330 -4.14 22.37 27.57
CA GLU A 330 -5.05 21.52 28.35
C GLU A 330 -5.54 20.31 27.55
N LYS A 331 -5.74 20.46 26.22
CA LYS A 331 -6.11 19.34 25.33
C LYS A 331 -4.97 18.31 25.18
N SER A 332 -3.72 18.76 25.09
CA SER A 332 -2.55 17.89 24.98
C SER A 332 -2.28 17.09 26.27
N ILE A 333 -2.48 17.72 27.44
CA ILE A 333 -2.36 17.07 28.75
C ILE A 333 -3.45 15.99 28.93
N LEU A 334 -4.68 16.22 28.48
CA LEU A 334 -5.76 15.21 28.52
C LEU A 334 -5.47 13.99 27.64
N LEU A 335 -4.90 14.19 26.44
CA LEU A 335 -4.49 13.12 25.53
C LEU A 335 -3.43 12.22 26.17
N THR A 336 -2.37 12.81 26.72
CA THR A 336 -1.29 12.08 27.38
C THR A 336 -1.74 11.40 28.67
N HIS A 337 -2.57 12.04 29.50
CA HIS A 337 -3.09 11.38 30.71
C HIS A 337 -4.06 10.22 30.42
N SER A 338 -4.89 10.30 29.37
CA SER A 338 -5.84 9.20 29.05
C SER A 338 -5.18 8.00 28.36
N LEU A 339 -4.08 8.24 27.63
CA LEU A 339 -3.33 7.20 26.92
C LEU A 339 -2.24 6.55 27.80
N ILE A 340 -1.76 7.25 28.85
CA ILE A 340 -0.64 6.78 29.70
C ILE A 340 -1.12 6.25 31.07
N ASN A 341 -2.24 6.75 31.63
CA ASN A 341 -2.73 6.32 32.96
C ASN A 341 -3.91 5.33 32.90
N THR A 342 -3.71 4.20 32.22
CA THR A 342 -4.45 2.97 32.59
C THR A 342 -3.74 2.31 33.78
N PRO A 343 -4.37 2.17 34.96
CA PRO A 343 -3.77 1.47 36.08
C PRO A 343 -3.73 -0.02 35.76
N GLY A 344 -2.54 -0.50 35.39
CA GLY A 344 -2.28 -1.90 35.05
C GLY A 344 -0.82 -2.19 34.65
N LEU A 345 0.02 -1.16 34.48
CA LEU A 345 1.39 -1.29 33.99
C LEU A 345 2.46 -1.65 35.03
N ASN A 346 2.09 -1.91 36.29
CA ASN A 346 3.05 -2.30 37.35
C ASN A 346 2.48 -3.40 38.25
N ALA A 347 2.25 -4.60 37.70
CA ALA A 347 2.31 -5.85 38.45
C ALA A 347 2.37 -7.02 37.46
N ASP A 348 3.40 -7.84 37.60
CA ASP A 348 3.48 -9.22 37.10
C ASP A 348 3.87 -9.44 35.62
N ARG A 349 5.12 -9.12 35.29
CA ARG A 349 5.88 -9.84 34.25
C ARG A 349 7.27 -10.18 34.76
N SER A 350 7.32 -10.96 35.84
CA SER A 350 8.53 -11.62 36.30
C SER A 350 8.22 -13.06 36.67
N GLN A 351 7.92 -13.89 35.67
CA GLN A 351 8.23 -15.32 35.59
C GLN A 351 7.53 -15.92 34.38
N GLY A 352 8.33 -16.51 33.49
CA GLY A 352 7.87 -17.16 32.27
C GLY A 352 9.07 -17.67 31.51
N HIS A 353 9.76 -18.64 32.11
CA HIS A 353 10.87 -19.35 31.51
C HIS A 353 10.50 -19.91 30.12
N LEU A 354 11.48 -19.83 29.23
CA LEU A 354 11.86 -20.81 28.22
C LEU A 354 10.92 -22.03 28.08
N CYS A 355 10.43 -22.25 26.86
CA CYS A 355 10.46 -23.60 26.31
C CYS A 355 10.66 -23.55 24.80
N VAL A 356 11.89 -23.86 24.43
CA VAL A 356 12.29 -24.37 23.11
C VAL A 356 11.73 -25.79 22.99
N VAL A 357 11.02 -26.07 21.89
CA VAL A 357 10.97 -27.39 21.25
C VAL A 357 10.98 -27.16 19.74
#